data_AF-A0A447TFB5-F1
#
_entry.id   AF-A0A447TFB5-F1
#
_cell.length_a   1.000
_cell.length_b   1.000
_cell.length_c   1.000
_cell.angle_alpha   90.00
_cell.angle_beta   90.00
_cell.angle_gamma   90.00
#
_symmetry.space_group_name_H-M   'P 1'
#
loop_
_entity.id
_entity.type
_entity.pdbx_description
1 polymer ?
#
loop_
_entity_poly.entity_id
_entity_poly.type
_entity_poly.pdbx_seq_one_letter_code
_entity_poly.pdbx_strand_id
1 'polypeptide(L)'
;MPSGFVVLEAFPLTPNGKLDRKALPAPDGSQLSSRAYAAPEGEAETTLAAIWRELLGVEPVGRHDNFFELGGHSLLAVTLVERMRQAGLHSDIRQLFGAADLAALAASLSGDSALVAAPANGIPAEGCEAITPEMVTLTALSQAQIAAIAAQVPGGWPISRTSTRWRRCRKASCSTTCWAAKATPIWSRL
;
A
#
# COMPACT_ATOMS: atom_id res chain seq x y z
N MET A 1 -2.62 -0.89 16.54
CA MET A 1 -2.36 -0.25 17.84
C MET A 1 -3.23 1.01 17.93
N PRO A 2 -3.75 1.42 19.09
CA PRO A 2 -4.45 2.70 19.23
C PRO A 2 -3.48 3.87 19.02
N SER A 3 -3.97 4.95 18.41
CA SER A 3 -3.15 6.12 18.08
C SER A 3 -2.80 6.99 19.29
N GLY A 4 -3.43 6.81 20.45
CA GLY A 4 -3.09 7.56 21.66
C GLY A 4 -3.71 6.96 22.92
N PHE A 5 -3.13 7.31 24.06
CA PHE A 5 -3.61 6.93 25.39
C PHE A 5 -3.85 8.18 26.22
N VAL A 6 -4.99 8.24 26.91
CA VAL A 6 -5.33 9.33 27.83
C VAL A 6 -5.55 8.71 29.21
N VAL A 7 -4.78 9.16 30.19
CA VAL A 7 -4.96 8.76 31.59
C VAL A 7 -6.12 9.56 32.18
N LEU A 8 -7.09 8.84 32.75
CA LEU A 8 -8.23 9.41 33.42
C LEU A 8 -8.23 8.95 34.88
N GLU A 9 -8.48 9.86 35.81
CA GLU A 9 -8.68 9.49 37.22
C GLU A 9 -9.98 8.70 37.41
N ALA A 10 -11.02 9.00 36.62
CA ALA A 10 -12.28 8.28 36.64
C ALA A 10 -12.95 8.28 35.25
N PHE A 11 -13.66 7.20 34.93
CA PHE A 11 -14.46 7.13 33.71
C PHE A 11 -15.74 7.96 33.85
N PRO A 12 -16.05 8.88 32.92
CA PRO A 12 -17.30 9.60 32.95
C PRO A 12 -18.45 8.65 32.65
N LEU A 13 -19.41 8.53 33.56
CA LEU A 13 -20.59 7.69 33.39
C LEU A 13 -21.83 8.57 33.16
N THR A 14 -22.71 8.13 32.27
CA THR A 14 -24.08 8.63 32.16
C THR A 14 -24.87 8.34 33.44
N PRO A 15 -26.01 9.01 33.68
CA PRO A 15 -26.88 8.74 34.83
C PRO A 15 -27.34 7.27 34.95
N ASN A 16 -27.33 6.53 33.83
CA ASN A 16 -27.65 5.10 33.77
C ASN A 16 -26.44 4.18 34.02
N GLY A 17 -25.31 4.73 34.49
CA GLY A 17 -24.09 3.96 34.80
C GLY A 17 -23.30 3.47 33.57
N LYS A 18 -23.67 3.88 32.35
CA LYS A 18 -22.90 3.55 31.13
C LYS A 18 -21.82 4.59 30.86
N LEU A 19 -20.69 4.19 30.30
CA LEU A 19 -19.63 5.11 29.86
C LEU A 19 -20.17 6.21 28.92
N ASP A 20 -19.97 7.46 29.29
CA ASP A 20 -20.29 8.62 28.47
C ASP A 20 -19.12 8.94 27.53
N ARG A 21 -19.22 8.43 26.29
CA ARG A 21 -18.20 8.65 25.25
C ARG A 21 -18.05 10.11 24.82
N LYS A 22 -19.07 10.96 25.04
CA LYS A 22 -19.00 12.38 24.66
C LYS A 22 -18.24 13.20 25.69
N ALA A 23 -18.26 12.75 26.94
CA ALA A 23 -17.53 13.37 28.04
C ALA A 23 -16.07 12.88 28.14
N LEU A 24 -15.66 11.92 27.31
CA LEU A 24 -14.26 11.53 27.21
C LEU A 24 -13.45 12.67 26.59
N PRO A 25 -12.38 13.14 27.26
CA PRO A 25 -11.48 14.13 26.66
C PRO A 25 -10.86 13.54 25.40
N ALA A 26 -10.74 14.38 24.36
CA ALA A 26 -10.00 14.01 23.18
C ALA A 26 -8.52 13.83 23.54
N PRO A 27 -7.84 12.79 23.03
CA PRO A 27 -6.39 12.72 23.14
C PRO A 27 -5.78 13.97 22.49
N ASP A 28 -4.87 14.62 23.20
CA ASP A 28 -4.18 15.80 22.69
C ASP A 28 -3.33 15.39 21.49
N GLY A 29 -3.73 15.82 20.29
CA GLY A 29 -3.05 15.50 19.04
C GLY A 29 -1.59 15.99 19.02
N SER A 30 -1.25 16.99 19.83
CA SER A 30 0.12 17.48 19.98
C SER A 30 1.01 16.57 20.83
N GLN A 31 0.42 15.71 21.67
CA GLN A 31 1.13 14.71 22.47
C GLN A 31 1.16 13.33 21.82
N LEU A 32 0.36 13.11 20.77
CA LEU A 32 0.37 11.87 19.99
C LEU A 32 1.71 11.64 19.29
N SER A 33 2.43 12.71 18.94
CA SER A 33 3.80 12.70 18.44
C SER A 33 4.74 13.28 19.50
N SER A 34 4.93 12.57 20.62
CA SER A 34 5.86 12.99 21.67
C SER A 34 7.35 13.06 21.24
N ARG A 35 7.67 12.70 19.99
CA ARG A 35 9.00 12.84 19.42
C ARG A 35 9.20 14.24 18.85
N ALA A 36 10.22 14.92 19.35
CA ALA A 36 10.67 16.19 18.78
C ALA A 36 10.96 16.01 17.28
N TYR A 37 10.42 16.91 16.46
CA TYR A 37 10.65 16.91 15.03
C TYR A 37 12.15 17.01 14.74
N ALA A 38 12.66 16.07 13.94
CA ALA A 38 14.01 16.09 13.40
C ALA A 38 13.93 15.88 11.89
N ALA A 39 14.60 16.74 11.13
CA ALA A 39 14.55 16.71 9.67
C ALA A 39 15.18 15.42 9.11
N PRO A 40 14.68 14.91 7.97
CA PRO A 40 15.33 13.82 7.24
C PRO A 40 16.77 14.18 6.86
N GLU A 41 17.69 13.23 7.00
CA GLU A 41 19.12 13.39 6.70
C GLU A 41 19.57 12.46 5.55
N GLY A 42 20.25 13.03 4.56
CA GLY A 42 20.74 12.28 3.40
C GLY A 42 19.67 12.00 2.35
N GLU A 43 20.11 11.42 1.24
CA GLU A 43 19.27 11.25 0.03
C GLU A 43 18.14 10.23 0.23
N ALA A 44 18.44 9.11 0.90
CA ALA A 44 17.47 8.05 1.16
C ALA A 44 16.33 8.52 2.08
N GLU A 45 16.65 9.16 3.22
CA GLU A 45 15.64 9.68 4.14
C GLU A 45 14.81 10.79 3.47
N THR A 46 15.44 11.69 2.70
CA THR A 46 14.74 12.79 2.00
C THR A 46 13.75 12.26 0.96
N THR A 47 14.17 11.27 0.17
CA THR A 47 13.33 10.63 -0.84
C THR A 47 12.16 9.89 -0.19
N LEU A 48 12.45 9.13 0.88
CA LEU A 48 11.43 8.41 1.64
C LEU A 48 10.41 9.36 2.27
N ALA A 49 10.86 10.46 2.87
CA ALA A 49 10.00 11.49 3.46
C ALA A 49 9.08 12.13 2.41
N ALA A 50 9.58 12.39 1.20
CA ALA A 50 8.76 12.89 0.10
C ALA A 50 7.64 11.89 -0.27
N ILE A 51 7.97 10.61 -0.41
CA ILE A 51 6.98 9.56 -0.69
C ILE A 51 5.93 9.47 0.42
N TRP A 52 6.34 9.57 1.69
CA TRP A 52 5.42 9.52 2.83
C TRP A 52 4.45 10.70 2.86
N ARG A 53 4.95 11.92 2.63
CA ARG A 53 4.11 13.12 2.52
C ARG A 53 3.03 12.98 1.45
N GLU A 54 3.40 12.46 0.28
CA GLU A 54 2.45 12.23 -0.81
C GLU A 54 1.41 11.13 -0.51
N LEU A 55 1.80 10.09 0.23
CA LEU A 55 0.91 8.95 0.53
C LEU A 55 -0.02 9.22 1.70
N LEU A 56 0.48 9.90 2.73
CA LEU A 56 -0.23 10.14 3.99
C LEU A 56 -0.92 11.51 4.02
N GLY A 57 -0.51 12.44 3.17
CA GLY A 57 -1.05 13.81 3.14
C GLY A 57 -0.70 14.63 4.39
N VAL A 58 0.40 14.29 5.07
CA VAL A 58 0.87 14.95 6.29
C VAL A 58 2.13 15.77 6.01
N GLU A 59 2.22 16.97 6.56
CA GLU A 59 3.44 17.79 6.57
C GLU A 59 3.62 18.49 7.92
N PRO A 60 4.84 18.49 8.50
CA PRO A 60 6.08 17.86 8.04
C PRO A 60 6.25 16.40 8.51
N VAL A 61 7.03 15.58 7.78
CA VAL A 61 7.45 14.22 8.20
C VAL A 61 8.89 14.29 8.73
N GLY A 62 9.07 13.88 9.98
CA GLY A 62 10.35 13.79 10.67
C GLY A 62 11.01 12.42 10.53
N ARG A 63 12.33 12.38 10.76
CA ARG A 63 13.14 11.15 10.64
C ARG A 63 12.80 10.05 11.65
N HIS A 64 12.18 10.42 12.76
CA HIS A 64 11.76 9.49 13.82
C HIS A 64 10.25 9.23 13.80
N ASP A 65 9.54 9.71 12.78
CA ASP A 65 8.12 9.44 12.64
C ASP A 65 7.89 8.01 12.20
N ASN A 66 6.84 7.42 12.77
CA ASN A 66 6.43 6.06 12.46
C ASN A 66 5.33 6.07 11.40
N PHE A 67 5.50 5.27 10.34
CA PHE A 67 4.55 5.19 9.22
C PHE A 67 3.13 4.89 9.67
N PHE A 68 2.95 3.99 10.64
CA PHE A 68 1.64 3.54 11.10
C PHE A 68 0.99 4.52 12.09
N GLU A 69 1.79 5.27 12.85
CA GLU A 69 1.28 6.32 13.75
C GLU A 69 0.77 7.53 12.96
N LEU A 70 1.40 7.83 11.83
CA LEU A 70 0.95 8.86 10.88
C LEU A 70 -0.29 8.46 10.05
N GLY A 71 -0.92 7.33 10.34
CA GLY A 71 -2.12 6.86 9.63
C GLY A 71 -1.85 5.89 8.47
N GLY A 72 -0.61 5.42 8.31
CA GLY A 72 -0.27 4.35 7.38
C GLY A 72 -1.00 3.04 7.71
N HIS A 73 -1.41 2.31 6.69
CA HIS A 73 -2.06 1.01 6.81
C HIS A 73 -1.61 0.05 5.70
N SER A 74 -2.03 -1.21 5.75
CA SER A 74 -1.49 -2.28 4.89
C SER A 74 -1.51 -1.97 3.38
N LEU A 75 -2.58 -1.35 2.86
CA LEU A 75 -2.65 -0.96 1.45
C LEU A 75 -1.69 0.20 1.10
N LEU A 76 -1.55 1.18 1.99
CA LEU A 76 -0.57 2.26 1.81
C LEU A 76 0.86 1.73 1.95
N ALA A 77 1.09 0.75 2.82
CA ALA A 77 2.38 0.07 2.97
C ALA A 77 2.81 -0.64 1.67
N VAL A 78 1.88 -1.35 1.01
CA VAL A 78 2.14 -1.95 -0.31
C VAL A 78 2.43 -0.88 -1.37
N THR A 79 1.67 0.21 -1.36
CA THR A 79 1.87 1.34 -2.29
C THR A 79 3.22 2.03 -2.04
N LEU A 80 3.62 2.16 -0.76
CA LEU A 80 4.91 2.71 -0.34
C LEU A 80 6.07 1.87 -0.89
N VAL A 81 6.04 0.55 -0.69
CA VAL A 81 7.08 -0.35 -1.20
C VAL A 81 7.22 -0.23 -2.72
N GLU A 82 6.11 -0.13 -3.46
CA GLU A 82 6.16 0.05 -4.91
C GLU A 82 6.74 1.42 -5.33
N ARG A 83 6.36 2.51 -4.65
CA ARG A 83 6.94 3.84 -4.92
C ARG A 83 8.42 3.92 -4.57
N MET A 84 8.84 3.31 -3.47
CA MET A 84 10.24 3.18 -3.09
C MET A 84 11.02 2.44 -4.19
N ARG A 85 10.48 1.32 -4.69
CA ARG A 85 11.08 0.55 -5.79
C ARG A 85 11.27 1.39 -7.06
N GLN A 86 10.28 2.22 -7.41
CA GLN A 86 10.37 3.15 -8.55
C GLN A 86 11.43 4.23 -8.34
N ALA A 87 11.67 4.64 -7.10
CA ALA A 87 12.72 5.57 -6.71
C ALA A 87 14.10 4.90 -6.50
N GLY A 88 14.25 3.61 -6.82
CA GLY A 88 15.48 2.85 -6.63
C GLY A 88 15.78 2.46 -5.17
N LEU A 89 14.84 2.71 -4.25
CA LEU A 89 14.92 2.31 -2.85
C LEU A 89 14.28 0.93 -2.69
N HIS A 90 15.10 -0.07 -2.36
CA HIS A 90 14.65 -1.46 -2.27
C HIS A 90 14.35 -1.83 -0.83
N SER A 91 13.12 -2.23 -0.55
CA SER A 91 12.69 -2.72 0.77
C SER A 91 11.65 -3.82 0.59
N ASP A 92 11.70 -4.84 1.46
CA ASP A 92 10.60 -5.78 1.62
C ASP A 92 9.53 -5.18 2.56
N ILE A 93 8.28 -5.61 2.40
CA ILE A 93 7.17 -5.28 3.29
C ILE A 93 7.48 -5.72 4.72
N ARG A 94 8.19 -6.84 4.91
CA ARG A 94 8.61 -7.31 6.23
C ARG A 94 9.53 -6.31 6.93
N GLN A 95 10.43 -5.67 6.19
CA GLN A 95 11.34 -4.65 6.73
C GLN A 95 10.56 -3.42 7.18
N LEU A 96 9.57 -2.97 6.39
CA LEU A 96 8.70 -1.86 6.78
C LEU A 96 7.94 -2.13 8.10
N PHE A 97 7.43 -3.35 8.30
CA PHE A 97 6.76 -3.71 9.56
C PHE A 97 7.73 -3.88 10.74
N GLY A 98 9.00 -4.25 10.49
CA GLY A 98 10.03 -4.39 11.52
C GLY A 98 10.71 -3.08 11.90
N ALA A 99 10.78 -2.12 10.97
CA ALA A 99 11.42 -0.83 11.11
C ALA A 99 10.53 0.26 10.46
N ALA A 100 9.42 0.57 11.13
CA ALA A 100 8.42 1.51 10.62
C ALA A 100 8.78 2.99 10.84
N ASP A 101 9.92 3.28 11.48
CA ASP A 101 10.45 4.63 11.65
C ASP A 101 11.27 5.02 10.41
N LEU A 102 11.14 6.26 9.93
CA LEU A 102 11.73 6.71 8.66
C LEU A 102 13.25 6.45 8.57
N ALA A 103 14.01 6.87 9.58
CA ALA A 103 15.46 6.67 9.62
C ALA A 103 15.85 5.18 9.71
N ALA A 104 15.09 4.39 10.46
CA ALA A 104 15.34 2.95 10.61
C ALA A 104 15.07 2.20 9.30
N LEU A 105 13.99 2.56 8.59
CA LEU A 105 13.68 2.04 7.28
C LEU A 105 14.78 2.41 6.28
N ALA A 106 15.18 3.68 6.23
CA ALA A 106 16.23 4.18 5.34
C ALA A 106 17.57 3.45 5.56
N ALA A 107 17.96 3.21 6.82
CA ALA A 107 19.18 2.46 7.15
C ALA A 107 19.11 1.00 6.65
N SER A 108 17.92 0.40 6.66
CA SER A 108 17.71 -1.00 6.23
C SER A 108 17.74 -1.21 4.70
N LEU A 109 17.66 -0.14 3.91
CA LEU A 109 17.69 -0.17 2.43
C LEU A 109 19.06 -0.59 1.86
N SER A 110 20.09 -0.61 2.70
CA SER A 110 21.46 -0.98 2.31
C SER A 110 21.65 -2.50 2.15
N GLY A 111 20.62 -3.30 2.40
CA GLY A 111 20.62 -4.73 2.14
C GLY A 111 20.37 -5.01 0.66
N ASP A 112 21.10 -5.97 0.10
CA ASP A 112 20.89 -6.53 -1.23
C ASP A 112 19.54 -7.27 -1.26
N SER A 113 18.45 -6.51 -1.24
CA SER A 113 17.09 -7.03 -1.33
C SER A 113 16.91 -7.46 -2.77
N ALA A 114 17.26 -8.73 -3.02
CA ALA A 114 17.14 -9.34 -4.32
C ALA A 114 15.71 -9.11 -4.82
N LEU A 115 15.60 -8.30 -5.87
CA LEU A 115 14.35 -8.10 -6.58
C LEU A 115 13.83 -9.49 -6.98
N VAL A 116 12.75 -9.94 -6.34
CA VAL A 116 12.05 -11.13 -6.79
C VAL A 116 11.41 -10.78 -8.12
N ALA A 117 12.10 -11.12 -9.21
CA ALA A 117 11.61 -10.91 -10.56
C ALA A 117 10.40 -11.84 -10.76
N ALA A 118 9.20 -11.25 -10.76
CA ALA A 118 8.00 -11.98 -11.13
C ALA A 118 8.13 -12.42 -12.61
N PRO A 119 7.87 -13.70 -12.93
CA PRO A 119 7.87 -14.16 -14.31
C PRO A 119 6.82 -13.40 -15.12
N ALA A 120 7.06 -13.28 -16.43
CA ALA A 120 6.11 -12.64 -17.32
C ALA A 120 4.74 -13.32 -17.24
N ASN A 121 3.68 -12.52 -17.33
CA ASN A 121 2.32 -13.03 -17.44
C ASN A 121 2.14 -13.68 -18.82
N GLY A 122 1.88 -15.00 -18.84
CA GLY A 122 1.71 -15.76 -20.07
C GLY A 122 0.33 -15.59 -20.73
N ILE A 123 -0.62 -14.89 -20.09
CA ILE A 123 -1.98 -14.72 -20.62
C ILE A 123 -1.98 -13.63 -21.71
N PRO A 124 -2.34 -13.95 -22.97
CA PRO A 124 -2.37 -12.98 -24.06
C PRO A 124 -3.35 -11.83 -23.77
N ALA A 125 -2.94 -10.60 -24.09
CA ALA A 125 -3.74 -9.39 -23.89
C ALA A 125 -5.02 -9.36 -24.75
N GLU A 126 -5.07 -10.10 -25.86
CA GLU A 126 -6.24 -10.25 -26.73
C GLU A 126 -6.37 -11.70 -27.20
N GLY A 127 -7.59 -12.14 -27.53
CA GLY A 127 -7.83 -13.45 -28.14
C GLY A 127 -7.60 -14.67 -27.23
N CYS A 128 -7.41 -14.48 -25.93
CA CYS A 128 -7.32 -15.60 -24.99
C CYS A 128 -8.71 -16.23 -24.81
N GLU A 129 -8.94 -17.39 -25.41
CA GLU A 129 -10.20 -18.15 -25.27
C GLU A 129 -10.15 -19.16 -24.12
N ALA A 130 -8.95 -19.64 -23.78
CA ALA A 130 -8.70 -20.56 -22.67
C ALA A 130 -7.38 -20.25 -21.97
N ILE A 131 -7.36 -20.39 -20.63
CA ILE A 131 -6.12 -20.36 -19.85
C ILE A 131 -5.56 -21.78 -19.85
N THR A 132 -4.34 -21.92 -20.35
CA THR A 132 -3.60 -23.18 -20.38
C THR A 132 -2.52 -23.19 -19.29
N PRO A 133 -2.05 -24.37 -18.86
CA PRO A 133 -1.04 -24.50 -17.80
C PRO A 133 0.22 -23.65 -18.02
N GLU A 134 0.71 -23.58 -19.26
CA GLU A 134 1.89 -22.80 -19.63
C GLU A 134 1.73 -21.28 -19.46
N MET A 135 0.49 -20.78 -19.40
CA MET A 135 0.21 -19.37 -19.15
C MET A 135 0.32 -18.99 -17.67
N VAL A 136 0.22 -19.96 -16.75
CA VAL A 136 0.21 -19.75 -15.29
C VAL A 136 1.62 -19.98 -14.73
N THR A 137 2.50 -18.99 -14.92
CA THR A 137 3.94 -19.11 -14.64
C THR A 137 4.32 -19.11 -13.15
N LEU A 138 3.39 -18.74 -12.27
CA LEU A 138 3.61 -18.67 -10.83
C LEU A 138 3.33 -19.98 -10.07
N THR A 139 2.61 -20.93 -10.67
CA THR A 139 2.22 -22.18 -10.00
C THR A 139 1.90 -23.29 -11.00
N ALA A 140 2.24 -24.53 -10.66
CA ALA A 140 1.94 -25.68 -11.51
C ALA A 140 0.47 -26.11 -11.34
N LEU A 141 -0.41 -25.68 -12.25
CA LEU A 141 -1.80 -26.12 -12.30
C LEU A 141 -2.08 -26.97 -13.54
N SER A 142 -2.73 -28.11 -13.34
CA SER A 142 -3.27 -28.90 -14.46
C SER A 142 -4.47 -28.21 -15.11
N GLN A 143 -4.77 -28.58 -16.36
CA GLN A 143 -5.94 -28.06 -17.07
C GLN A 143 -7.26 -28.31 -16.32
N ALA A 144 -7.38 -29.47 -15.65
CA ALA A 144 -8.56 -29.81 -14.86
C ALA A 144 -8.72 -28.90 -13.63
N GLN A 145 -7.63 -28.56 -12.94
CA GLN A 145 -7.65 -27.62 -11.81
C GLN A 145 -8.01 -26.21 -12.27
N ILE A 146 -7.46 -25.76 -13.40
CA ILE A 146 -7.80 -24.46 -13.99
C ILE A 146 -9.29 -24.40 -14.33
N ALA A 147 -9.82 -25.44 -14.98
CA ALA A 147 -11.25 -25.52 -15.32
C ALA A 147 -12.14 -25.53 -14.07
N ALA A 148 -11.76 -26.26 -13.02
CA ALA A 148 -12.49 -26.28 -11.76
C ALA A 148 -12.55 -24.91 -11.08
N ILE A 149 -11.43 -24.17 -11.05
CA ILE A 149 -11.40 -22.79 -10.52
C ILE A 149 -12.25 -21.85 -11.39
N ALA A 150 -12.15 -21.95 -12.72
CA ALA A 150 -12.91 -21.13 -13.63
C ALA A 150 -14.43 -21.34 -13.51
N ALA A 151 -14.87 -22.58 -13.27
CA ALA A 151 -16.28 -22.92 -13.06
C ALA A 151 -16.88 -22.30 -11.79
N GLN A 152 -16.05 -21.96 -10.79
CA GLN A 152 -16.50 -21.30 -9.55
C GLN A 152 -16.76 -19.80 -9.73
N VAL A 153 -16.39 -19.22 -10.87
CA VAL A 153 -16.54 -17.78 -11.13
C VAL A 153 -17.64 -17.57 -12.18
N PRO A 154 -18.86 -17.15 -11.79
CA PRO A 154 -19.93 -16.82 -12.74
C PRO A 154 -19.48 -15.74 -13.72
N GLY A 155 -19.48 -16.06 -15.03
CA GLY A 155 -18.96 -15.17 -16.07
C GLY A 155 -17.43 -15.07 -16.14
N GLY A 156 -16.72 -15.92 -15.40
CA GLY A 156 -15.27 -16.11 -15.49
C GLY A 156 -14.86 -16.92 -16.72
N TRP A 157 -15.78 -17.70 -17.30
CA TRP A 157 -15.56 -18.54 -18.47
C TRP A 157 -16.91 -18.90 -19.16
N PRO A 158 -16.96 -19.13 -20.50
CA PRO A 158 -15.93 -18.87 -21.51
C PRO A 158 -15.84 -17.37 -21.85
N ILE A 159 -14.65 -16.91 -22.28
CA ILE A 159 -14.40 -15.54 -22.76
C ILE A 159 -15.02 -15.40 -24.17
N SER A 160 -16.32 -15.70 -24.30
CA SER A 160 -17.04 -15.42 -25.53
C SER A 160 -17.16 -13.90 -25.67
N ARG A 161 -17.10 -13.42 -26.91
CA ARG A 161 -17.02 -12.00 -27.33
C ARG A 161 -18.02 -11.04 -26.68
N THR A 162 -19.02 -11.54 -25.95
CA THR A 162 -20.14 -10.81 -25.36
C THR A 162 -19.90 -10.30 -23.93
N SER A 163 -18.82 -10.70 -23.26
CA SER A 163 -18.51 -10.21 -21.91
C SER A 163 -17.83 -8.82 -21.93
N THR A 164 -18.62 -7.75 -21.91
CA THR A 164 -18.15 -6.35 -21.79
C THR A 164 -17.36 -6.10 -20.49
N ARG A 165 -17.59 -6.93 -19.47
CA ARG A 165 -16.99 -6.82 -18.14
C ARG A 165 -15.48 -7.14 -18.15
N TRP A 166 -15.06 -8.15 -18.91
CA TRP A 166 -13.65 -8.50 -19.05
C TRP A 166 -12.84 -7.44 -19.80
N ARG A 167 -13.42 -6.80 -20.84
CA ARG A 167 -12.77 -5.69 -21.55
C ARG A 167 -12.49 -4.49 -20.64
N ARG A 168 -13.38 -4.19 -19.69
CA ARG A 168 -13.21 -3.10 -18.72
C ARG A 168 -12.13 -3.38 -17.67
N CYS A 169 -12.11 -4.58 -17.07
CA CYS A 169 -11.05 -4.93 -16.11
C CYS A 169 -9.67 -4.99 -16.78
N ARG A 170 -9.57 -5.52 -18.00
CA ARG A 170 -8.29 -5.65 -18.71
C ARG A 170 -7.68 -4.30 -19.10
N LYS A 171 -8.51 -3.29 -19.45
CA LYS A 171 -8.03 -1.92 -19.69
C LYS A 171 -7.42 -1.25 -18.45
N ALA A 172 -7.84 -1.65 -17.25
CA ALA A 172 -7.35 -1.12 -15.99
C ALA A 172 -6.10 -1.84 -15.46
N SER A 173 -5.94 -3.14 -15.75
CA SER A 173 -4.80 -3.95 -15.27
C SER A 173 -3.64 -4.08 -16.26
N CYS A 174 -3.81 -3.76 -17.55
CA CYS A 174 -2.76 -3.93 -18.57
C CYS A 174 -1.74 -2.78 -18.63
N SER A 175 -1.88 -1.76 -17.77
CA SER A 175 -0.94 -0.64 -17.73
C SER A 175 0.20 -0.84 -16.75
N THR A 176 1.12 -1.76 -17.05
CA THR A 176 2.49 -1.67 -16.48
C THR A 176 3.24 -0.47 -17.07
N THR A 177 2.74 0.13 -18.16
CA THR A 177 3.35 1.31 -18.83
C THR A 177 2.57 2.63 -18.61
N CYS A 178 1.35 2.63 -18.08
CA CYS A 178 0.57 3.89 -17.92
C CYS A 178 0.82 4.61 -16.59
N TRP A 179 1.43 3.96 -15.59
CA TRP A 179 1.88 4.65 -14.39
C TRP A 179 3.12 5.54 -14.64
N ALA A 180 3.88 5.30 -15.71
CA ALA A 180 5.05 6.09 -16.08
C ALA A 180 4.76 7.31 -16.99
N ALA A 181 3.49 7.58 -17.38
CA ALA A 181 3.18 8.60 -18.38
C ALA A 181 2.03 9.58 -18.00
N LYS A 182 1.70 9.72 -16.71
CA LYS A 182 0.77 10.76 -16.24
C LYS A 182 1.37 11.63 -15.12
N ALA A 183 2.63 12.03 -15.30
CA ALA A 183 3.19 13.21 -14.64
C ALA A 183 3.27 14.34 -15.66
N THR A 184 2.19 15.11 -15.81
CA THR A 184 2.28 16.51 -16.27
C THR A 184 1.37 17.35 -15.38
N PRO A 185 1.82 18.53 -14.94
CA PRO A 185 1.27 19.24 -13.80
C PRO A 185 -0.06 19.91 -14.15
N ILE A 186 -1.04 19.81 -13.26
CA ILE A 186 -2.33 20.50 -13.39
C ILE A 186 -2.32 21.92 -12.78
N TRP A 187 -1.14 22.42 -12.39
CA TRP A 187 -0.98 23.77 -11.82
C TRP A 187 -0.37 24.74 -12.84
N SER A 188 -1.17 25.16 -13.82
CA SER A 188 -0.94 26.41 -14.57
C SER A 188 -2.22 26.87 -15.28
N ARG A 189 -3.22 27.31 -14.51
CA ARG A 189 -4.21 28.35 -14.81
C ARG A 189 -5.32 28.28 -13.78
N LEU A 190 -5.13 29.01 -12.69
CA LEU A 190 -6.06 29.98 -12.10
C LEU A 190 -5.31 30.71 -10.98
#